data_AF-A0A963W874-F1
#
_entry.id   AF-A0A963W874-F1
#
_cell.length_a   1.000
_cell.length_b   1.000
_cell.length_c   1.000
_cell.angle_alpha   90.00
_cell.angle_beta   90.00
_cell.angle_gamma   90.00
#
_symmetry.space_group_name_H-M   'P 1'
#
loop_
_entity.id
_entity.type
_entity.pdbx_description
1 polymer ?
#
loop_
_entity_poly.entity_id
_entity_poly.type
_entity_poly.pdbx_seq_one_letter_code
_entity_poly.pdbx_strand_id
1 'polypeptide(L)' 'MAGRTPDEMGSVMQAADILAIQQLHARYGQFVDDRRFEDIAALFCEDGVWEAGPLRFSGHAEIVAGFEQI' A
#
# COMPACT_ATOMS: atom_id res chain seq x y z
N MET A 1 12.51 26.51 -24.77
CA MET A 1 11.80 25.68 -23.77
C MET A 1 11.22 24.48 -24.49
N ALA A 2 11.99 23.43 -24.67
CA ALA A 2 11.50 22.20 -25.31
C ALA A 2 10.64 21.45 -24.28
N GLY A 3 9.33 21.35 -24.54
CA GLY A 3 8.43 20.51 -23.75
C GLY A 3 8.77 19.04 -23.96
N ARG A 4 8.74 18.23 -22.89
CA ARG A 4 8.97 16.79 -22.97
C ARG A 4 7.93 16.11 -23.87
N THR A 5 8.36 15.11 -24.63
CA THR A 5 7.48 14.33 -25.52
C THR A 5 6.57 13.39 -24.70
N PRO A 6 5.44 12.91 -25.27
CA PRO A 6 4.52 12.02 -24.56
C PRO A 6 5.19 10.74 -24.01
N ASP A 7 6.18 10.21 -24.73
CA ASP A 7 6.92 9.01 -24.32
C ASP A 7 7.79 9.23 -23.08
N GLU A 8 8.43 10.41 -22.98
CA GLU A 8 9.20 10.81 -21.80
C GLU A 8 8.31 11.03 -20.58
N MET A 9 7.08 11.53 -20.79
CA MET A 9 6.10 11.69 -19.72
C MET A 9 5.59 10.33 -19.22
N GLY A 10 5.33 9.38 -20.13
CA GLY A 10 4.95 8.01 -19.80
C GLY A 10 6.03 7.26 -19.01
N SER A 11 7.30 7.38 -19.43
CA SER A 11 8.42 6.78 -18.71
C SER A 11 8.63 7.37 -17.31
N VAL A 12 8.45 8.69 -17.15
CA VAL A 12 8.52 9.35 -15.84
C VAL A 12 7.36 8.96 -14.93
N MET A 13 6.14 8.83 -15.47
CA MET A 13 4.98 8.34 -14.71
C MET A 13 5.24 6.92 -14.20
N GLN A 14 5.72 6.03 -15.08
CA GLN A 14 6.06 4.65 -14.71
C GLN A 14 7.11 4.59 -13.61
N ALA A 15 8.17 5.40 -13.69
CA ALA A 15 9.19 5.45 -12.64
C ALA A 15 8.64 5.96 -11.30
N ALA A 16 7.75 6.96 -11.33
CA ALA A 16 7.09 7.49 -10.15
C ALA A 16 6.17 6.44 -9.49
N ASP A 17 5.41 5.70 -10.30
CA ASP A 17 4.52 4.63 -9.82
C ASP A 17 5.32 3.49 -9.17
N ILE A 18 6.43 3.07 -9.81
CA ILE A 18 7.33 2.06 -9.25
C ILE A 18 7.85 2.51 -7.88
N LEU A 19 8.30 3.77 -7.76
CA LEU A 19 8.78 4.30 -6.49
C LEU A 19 7.67 4.35 -5.44
N ALA A 20 6.45 4.76 -5.82
CA ALA A 20 5.30 4.81 -4.92
C ALA A 20 4.96 3.42 -4.36
N ILE A 21 4.98 2.37 -5.20
CA ILE A 21 4.73 0.98 -4.78
C ILE A 21 5.83 0.49 -3.85
N GLN A 22 7.10 0.80 -4.14
CA GLN A 22 8.21 0.44 -3.25
C GLN A 22 8.08 1.10 -1.87
N GLN A 23 7.70 2.37 -1.84
CA GLN A 23 7.45 3.09 -0.59
C GLN A 23 6.25 2.53 0.18
N LEU A 24 5.18 2.13 -0.52
CA LEU A 24 4.02 1.46 0.05
C LEU A 24 4.44 0.17 0.77
N HIS A 25 5.23 -0.68 0.11
CA HIS A 25 5.72 -1.93 0.70
C HIS A 25 6.65 -1.69 1.89
N ALA A 26 7.56 -0.70 1.81
CA ALA A 26 8.46 -0.36 2.90
C ALA A 26 7.69 0.11 4.15
N ARG A 27 6.67 0.96 3.96
CA ARG A 27 5.78 1.40 5.05
C ARG A 27 4.98 0.25 5.63
N TYR A 28 4.46 -0.65 4.80
CA TYR A 28 3.74 -1.84 5.26
C TYR A 28 4.61 -2.68 6.21
N GLY A 29 5.84 -3.01 5.79
CA GLY A 29 6.77 -3.77 6.64
C GLY A 29 7.05 -3.05 7.97
N GLN A 30 7.37 -1.76 7.91
CA GLN A 30 7.60 -0.98 9.12
C GLN A 30 6.38 -0.95 10.06
N PHE A 31 5.18 -0.72 9.54
CA PHE A 31 3.98 -0.65 10.37
C PHE A 31 3.59 -2.01 10.98
N VAL A 32 3.85 -3.11 10.27
CA VAL A 32 3.73 -4.46 10.82
C VAL A 32 4.70 -4.66 11.98
N ASP A 33 5.98 -4.34 11.78
CA ASP A 33 7.03 -4.49 12.80
C ASP A 33 6.75 -3.62 14.05
N ASP A 34 6.27 -2.39 13.84
CA ASP A 34 5.92 -1.43 14.90
C ASP A 34 4.53 -1.66 15.52
N ARG A 35 3.75 -2.65 15.05
CA ARG A 35 2.35 -2.92 15.44
C ARG A 35 1.41 -1.71 15.28
N ARG A 36 1.60 -0.91 14.23
CA ARG A 36 0.78 0.28 13.90
C ARG A 36 -0.42 -0.10 13.03
N PHE A 37 -1.38 -0.82 13.61
CA PHE A 37 -2.46 -1.49 12.85
C PHE A 37 -3.39 -0.54 12.07
N GLU A 38 -3.71 0.62 12.63
CA GLU A 38 -4.51 1.65 11.97
C GLU A 38 -3.78 2.19 10.72
N ASP A 39 -2.45 2.37 10.82
CA ASP A 39 -1.62 2.80 9.70
C ASP A 39 -1.46 1.71 8.64
N ILE A 40 -1.45 0.42 9.02
CA ILE A 40 -1.50 -0.71 8.07
C ILE A 40 -2.80 -0.63 7.27
N ALA A 41 -3.94 -0.49 7.94
CA ALA A 41 -5.24 -0.43 7.27
C ALA A 41 -5.34 0.75 6.31
N ALA A 42 -4.77 1.90 6.66
CA ALA A 42 -4.73 3.09 5.81
C ALA A 42 -3.90 2.92 4.52
N LEU A 43 -3.07 1.88 4.40
CA LEU A 43 -2.37 1.54 3.15
C LEU A 43 -3.29 0.88 2.11
N PHE A 44 -4.45 0.37 2.54
CA PHE A 44 -5.43 -0.28 1.68
C PHE A 44 -6.46 0.73 1.15
N CYS A 45 -7.04 0.42 -0.01
CA CYS A 45 -8.31 1.04 -0.44
C CYS A 45 -9.40 0.83 0.62
N GLU A 46 -10.46 1.65 0.58
CA GLU A 46 -11.59 1.57 1.52
C GLU A 46 -12.21 0.16 1.59
N ASP A 47 -12.30 -0.52 0.45
CA ASP A 47 -12.77 -1.90 0.27
C ASP A 47 -11.64 -2.92 0.08
N GLY A 48 -10.40 -2.54 0.41
CA GLY A 48 -9.23 -3.39 0.25
C GLY A 48 -9.30 -4.66 1.11
N VAL A 49 -8.70 -5.73 0.62
CA VAL A 49 -8.70 -7.03 1.30
C VAL A 49 -7.28 -7.42 1.67
N TRP A 50 -7.08 -7.83 2.92
CA TRP A 50 -5.87 -8.46 3.39
C TRP A 50 -6.09 -9.96 3.54
N GLU A 51 -5.18 -10.78 3.00
CA GLU A 51 -5.25 -12.23 3.06
C GLU A 51 -3.91 -12.86 3.44
N ALA A 52 -3.95 -13.83 4.36
CA ALA A 52 -2.80 -14.66 4.70
C ALA A 52 -3.26 -16.07 5.12
N GLY A 53 -3.02 -17.06 4.26
CA GLY A 53 -3.48 -18.43 4.51
C GLY A 53 -5.01 -18.49 4.62
N PRO A 54 -5.59 -18.96 5.74
CA PRO A 54 -7.04 -18.99 5.94
C PRO A 54 -7.63 -17.65 6.39
N LEU A 55 -6.79 -16.65 6.71
CA LEU A 55 -7.23 -15.35 7.19
C LEU A 55 -7.59 -14.45 6.00
N ARG A 56 -8.73 -13.78 6.11
CA ARG A 56 -9.22 -12.79 5.14
C ARG A 56 -9.97 -11.69 5.89
N PHE A 57 -9.58 -10.45 5.68
CA PHE A 57 -10.19 -9.26 6.28
C PHE A 57 -10.49 -8.22 5.20
N SER A 58 -11.69 -7.65 5.20
CA SER A 58 -12.15 -6.71 4.16
C SER A 58 -12.48 -5.34 4.75
N GLY A 59 -11.87 -4.30 4.17
CA GLY A 59 -12.01 -2.94 4.64
C GLY A 59 -11.22 -2.64 5.92
N HIS A 60 -11.02 -1.36 6.21
CA HIS A 60 -10.09 -0.92 7.25
C HIS A 60 -10.42 -1.47 8.63
N ALA A 61 -11.70 -1.49 9.01
CA ALA A 61 -12.12 -1.95 10.33
C ALA A 61 -11.80 -3.43 10.58
N GLU A 62 -12.06 -4.31 9.59
CA GLU A 62 -11.74 -5.73 9.72
C GLU A 62 -10.24 -5.97 9.69
N ILE A 63 -9.49 -5.21 8.89
CA ILE A 63 -8.03 -5.31 8.83
C ILE A 63 -7.42 -4.95 10.20
N VAL A 64 -7.83 -3.85 10.82
CA VAL A 64 -7.35 -3.49 12.17
C VAL A 64 -7.67 -4.59 13.18
N ALA A 65 -8.94 -5.02 13.24
CA ALA A 65 -9.38 -6.06 14.17
C ALA A 65 -8.66 -7.40 13.92
N GLY A 66 -8.31 -7.71 12.67
CA GLY A 66 -7.55 -8.90 12.29
C GLY A 66 -6.11 -8.87 12.81
N PHE A 67 -5.41 -7.75 12.64
CA PHE A 67 -4.03 -7.61 13.10
C PHE A 67 -3.88 -7.59 14.63
N GLU A 68 -4.92 -7.18 15.37
CA GLU A 68 -4.92 -7.26 16.85
C GLU A 68 -4.91 -8.70 17.39
N GLN A 69 -5.29 -9.68 16.56
CA GLN A 69 -5.43 -11.09 16.93
C GLN A 69 -4.21 -11.95 16.56
N ILE A 70 -3.22 -11.39 15.86
CA ILE A 70 -2.01 -12.07 15.36
C ILE A 70 -0.78 -11.59 16.14
#